data_AF-A0A069I574-F1
#
_entry.id   AF-A0A069I574-F1
#
_cell.length_a   1.000
_cell.length_b   1.000
_cell.length_c   1.000
_cell.angle_alpha   90.00
_cell.angle_beta   90.00
_cell.angle_gamma   90.00
#
_symmetry.space_group_name_H-M   'P 1'
#
loop_
_entity.id
_entity.type
_entity.pdbx_description
1 polymer ?
#
loop_
_entity_poly.entity_id
_entity_poly.type
_entity_poly.pdbx_seq_one_letter_code
_entity_poly.pdbx_strand_id
1 'polypeptide(L)'
;MAGELFKSIAGIDVIHVPYKGSGPAISDVMAGQLSYMFDTGAVPYIRGGKVRAIAVAAERRLRLFPEAATFTERGIKGMQMSAWYGLAAPSLTARATTKKAN
;
A
#
# COMPACT_ATOMS: atom_id res chain seq x y z
N MET A 1 9.92 -1.69 -2.13
CA MET A 1 9.68 -1.13 -3.49
C MET A 1 9.05 0.26 -3.44
N ALA A 2 7.84 0.45 -2.87
CA ALA A 2 7.20 1.77 -2.83
C ALA A 2 8.04 2.87 -2.16
N GLY A 3 8.79 2.53 -1.10
CA GLY A 3 9.70 3.47 -0.45
C GLY A 3 10.83 3.99 -1.35
N GLU A 4 11.38 3.15 -2.23
CA GLU A 4 12.47 3.55 -3.14
C GLU A 4 11.95 4.46 -4.27
N LEU A 5 10.77 4.14 -4.82
CA LEU A 5 10.11 5.00 -5.78
C LEU A 5 9.79 6.37 -5.17
N PHE A 6 9.27 6.39 -3.95
CA PHE A 6 8.99 7.64 -3.24
C PHE A 6 10.24 8.45 -2.98
N LYS A 7 11.33 7.80 -2.53
CA LYS A 7 12.65 8.42 -2.35
C LYS A 7 13.10 9.14 -3.63
N SER A 8 13.05 8.44 -4.76
CA SER A 8 13.45 8.97 -6.07
C SER A 8 12.58 10.13 -6.54
N ILE A 9 11.25 10.04 -6.38
CA ILE A 9 10.32 11.07 -6.86
C ILE A 9 10.33 12.31 -5.96
N ALA A 10 10.33 12.11 -4.64
CA ALA A 10 10.25 13.19 -3.67
C ALA A 10 11.61 13.87 -3.41
N GLY A 11 12.72 13.30 -3.88
CA GLY A 11 14.06 13.83 -3.68
C GLY A 11 14.49 13.85 -2.21
N ILE A 12 13.96 12.93 -1.41
CA ILE A 12 14.28 12.79 0.00
C ILE A 12 15.29 11.67 0.22
N ASP A 13 16.02 11.71 1.33
CA ASP A 13 16.85 10.58 1.72
C ASP A 13 16.20 9.79 2.85
N VAL A 14 15.81 8.56 2.54
CA VAL A 14 15.14 7.63 3.46
C VAL A 14 15.70 6.22 3.27
N ILE A 15 15.63 5.43 4.34
CA ILE A 15 16.11 4.04 4.38
C ILE A 15 14.91 3.10 4.30
N HIS A 16 14.96 2.14 3.36
CA HIS A 16 13.98 1.06 3.34
C HIS A 16 14.27 0.04 4.44
N VAL A 17 13.37 -0.08 5.41
CA VAL A 17 13.40 -1.14 6.42
C VAL A 17 12.45 -2.27 5.99
N PRO A 18 12.96 -3.49 5.70
CA PRO A 18 12.12 -4.59 5.25
C PRO A 18 11.43 -5.29 6.44
N TYR A 19 10.16 -5.66 6.25
CA TYR A 19 9.37 -6.42 7.23
C TYR A 19 8.73 -7.64 6.60
N LYS A 20 8.45 -8.66 7.42
CA LYS A 20 7.71 -9.87 7.04
C LYS A 20 6.19 -9.61 6.99
N GLY A 21 5.78 -8.60 6.22
CA GLY A 21 4.38 -8.19 6.05
C GLY A 21 3.95 -7.01 6.93
N SER A 22 2.69 -6.61 6.79
CA SER A 22 2.14 -5.36 7.32
C SER A 22 2.00 -5.33 8.84
N GLY A 23 1.68 -6.46 9.48
CA GLY A 23 1.40 -6.52 10.93
C GLY A 23 2.57 -6.03 11.79
N PRO A 24 3.79 -6.60 11.63
CA PRO A 24 4.98 -6.11 12.33
C PRO A 24 5.31 -4.64 12.02
N ALA A 25 5.23 -4.23 10.74
CA ALA A 25 5.55 -2.86 10.34
C ALA A 25 4.59 -1.81 10.93
N ILE A 26 3.28 -2.08 10.99
CA ILE A 26 2.29 -1.17 11.61
C ILE A 26 2.55 -1.03 13.10
N SER A 27 2.96 -2.11 13.77
CA SER A 27 3.29 -2.07 15.20
C SER A 27 4.44 -1.10 15.47
N ASP A 28 5.47 -1.10 14.63
CA ASP A 28 6.62 -0.22 14.76
C ASP A 28 6.32 1.24 14.37
N VAL A 29 5.38 1.47 13.43
CA VAL A 29 4.84 2.81 13.19
C VAL A 29 4.08 3.33 14.42
N MET A 30 3.21 2.51 15.02
CA MET A 30 2.47 2.90 16.24
C MET A 30 3.40 3.14 17.43
N ALA A 31 4.50 2.40 17.53
CA ALA A 31 5.52 2.57 18.55
C ALA A 31 6.49 3.73 18.27
N GLY A 32 6.36 4.41 17.12
CA GLY A 32 7.22 5.53 16.72
C GLY A 32 8.62 5.14 16.26
N GLN A 33 8.89 3.84 16.04
CA GLN A 33 10.17 3.35 15.50
C GLN A 33 10.28 3.62 14.00
N LEU A 34 9.16 3.62 13.28
CA LEU A 34 9.08 3.98 11.87
C LEU A 34 8.31 5.29 11.70
N SER A 35 8.88 6.22 10.93
CA SER A 35 8.22 7.50 10.64
C SER A 35 7.00 7.36 9.73
N TYR A 36 7.05 6.40 8.79
CA TYR A 36 5.95 6.09 7.89
C TYR A 36 6.12 4.69 7.30
N MET A 37 5.07 4.18 6.68
CA MET A 37 5.12 2.96 5.88
C MET A 37 4.20 3.06 4.66
N PHE A 38 4.49 2.26 3.64
CA PHE A 38 3.60 2.03 2.51
C PHE A 38 2.94 0.67 2.68
N ASP A 39 1.61 0.63 2.63
CA ASP A 39 0.87 -0.60 2.93
C ASP A 39 -0.51 -0.62 2.27
N THR A 40 -1.05 -1.83 2.10
CA THR A 40 -2.42 -2.08 1.62
C THR A 40 -3.30 -2.74 2.69
N GLY A 41 -2.74 -3.21 3.80
CA GLY A 41 -3.44 -3.88 4.91
C GLY A 41 -3.85 -2.98 6.08
N ALA A 42 -3.43 -1.72 6.12
CA ALA A 42 -3.58 -0.83 7.28
C ALA A 42 -5.01 -0.36 7.59
N VAL A 43 -6.01 -0.73 6.78
CA VAL A 43 -7.40 -0.25 6.88
C VAL A 43 -7.99 -0.32 8.29
N PRO A 44 -7.87 -1.44 9.04
CA PRO A 44 -8.46 -1.53 10.38
C PRO A 44 -7.82 -0.55 11.37
N TYR A 45 -6.52 -0.30 11.23
CA TYR A 45 -5.76 0.59 12.11
C TYR A 45 -6.03 2.06 11.81
N ILE A 46 -6.25 2.40 10.54
CA ILE A 46 -6.67 3.75 10.12
C ILE A 46 -8.06 4.06 10.67
N ARG A 47 -9.03 3.14 10.47
CA ARG A 47 -10.40 3.30 10.99
C ARG A 47 -10.46 3.36 12.52
N GLY A 48 -9.59 2.60 13.19
CA GLY A 48 -9.46 2.63 14.65
C GLY A 48 -8.71 3.85 15.19
N GLY A 49 -8.27 4.78 14.34
CA GLY A 49 -7.56 6.00 14.75
C GLY A 49 -6.15 5.77 15.31
N LYS A 50 -5.61 4.55 15.21
CA LYS A 50 -4.29 4.19 15.74
C LYS A 50 -3.15 4.67 14.85
N VAL A 51 -3.42 4.78 13.56
CA VAL A 51 -2.53 5.37 12.56
C VAL A 51 -3.35 6.27 11.64
N ARG A 52 -2.67 7.19 10.94
CA ARG A 52 -3.33 8.13 10.02
C ARG A 52 -2.88 7.87 8.59
N ALA A 53 -3.82 7.79 7.66
CA ALA A 53 -3.51 7.81 6.23
C ALA A 53 -3.00 9.20 5.82
N ILE A 54 -1.75 9.29 5.35
CA ILE A 54 -1.13 10.57 4.94
C ILE A 54 -1.46 10.87 3.47
N ALA A 55 -1.26 9.88 2.61
CA ALA A 55 -1.57 9.95 1.20
C ALA A 55 -1.88 8.56 0.63
N VAL A 56 -2.68 8.50 -0.44
CA VAL A 56 -2.95 7.27 -1.19
C VAL A 56 -2.19 7.27 -2.52
N ALA A 57 -1.55 6.14 -2.84
CA ALA A 57 -0.81 5.91 -4.10
C ALA A 57 -1.74 5.56 -5.26
N ALA A 58 -2.81 6.34 -5.45
CA ALA A 58 -3.82 6.15 -6.48
C ALA A 58 -4.03 7.45 -7.27
N GLU A 59 -4.60 7.34 -8.47
CA GLU A 59 -4.91 8.50 -9.31
C GLU A 59 -5.96 9.41 -8.66
N ARG A 60 -6.92 8.82 -7.94
CA ARG A 60 -8.00 9.53 -7.23
C ARG A 60 -8.08 9.05 -5.79
N ARG A 61 -8.69 9.87 -4.93
CA ARG A 61 -8.93 9.49 -3.53
C ARG A 61 -9.74 8.20 -3.46
N LEU A 62 -9.42 7.37 -2.47
CA LEU A 62 -10.16 6.15 -2.23
C LEU A 62 -11.44 6.49 -1.47
N ARG A 63 -12.58 5.93 -1.90
CA ARG A 63 -13.87 6.06 -1.17
C ARG A 63 -13.77 5.61 0.29
N LEU A 64 -12.83 4.72 0.59
CA LEU A 64 -12.56 4.19 1.91
C LEU A 64 -11.89 5.21 2.85
N PHE A 65 -11.19 6.20 2.29
CA PHE A 65 -10.41 7.22 3.00
C PHE A 65 -10.58 8.59 2.30
N PRO A 66 -11.79 9.18 2.31
CA PRO A 66 -12.07 10.43 1.60
C PRO A 66 -11.21 11.61 2.10
N GLU A 67 -10.79 11.56 3.36
CA GLU A 67 -9.90 12.54 4.00
C GLU A 67 -8.44 12.43 3.55
N ALA A 68 -8.01 11.28 3.04
CA ALA A 68 -6.64 11.07 2.57
C ALA A 68 -6.48 11.57 1.13
N ALA A 69 -5.62 12.55 0.94
CA ALA A 69 -5.27 13.06 -0.39
C ALA A 69 -4.47 12.02 -1.19
N THR A 70 -4.44 12.14 -2.51
CA THR A 70 -3.49 11.41 -3.35
C THR A 70 -2.10 12.03 -3.27
N PHE A 71 -1.06 11.29 -3.63
CA PHE A 71 0.27 11.87 -3.80
C PHE A 71 0.29 12.99 -4.85
N THR A 72 -0.49 12.84 -5.93
CA THR A 72 -0.65 13.85 -6.97
C THR A 72 -1.23 15.16 -6.42
N GLU A 73 -2.25 15.10 -5.55
CA GLU A 73 -2.82 16.28 -4.88
C GLU A 73 -1.82 16.98 -3.95
N ARG A 74 -0.76 16.27 -3.52
CA ARG A 74 0.35 16.80 -2.73
C ARG A 74 1.54 17.26 -3.57
N GLY A 75 1.40 17.32 -4.89
CA GLY A 75 2.45 17.74 -5.81
C GLY A 75 3.46 16.63 -6.17
N ILE A 76 3.27 15.41 -5.66
CA ILE A 76 4.16 14.27 -5.90
C ILE A 76 3.57 13.43 -7.04
N LYS A 77 3.92 13.79 -8.27
CA LYS A 77 3.44 13.12 -9.48
C LYS A 77 4.18 11.79 -9.71
N GLY A 78 3.53 10.83 -10.36
CA GLY A 78 4.12 9.53 -10.69
C GLY A 78 4.09 8.49 -9.56
N MET A 79 3.59 8.87 -8.37
CA MET A 79 3.43 7.95 -7.24
C MET A 79 2.07 7.22 -7.32
N GLN A 80 1.91 6.41 -8.35
CA GLN A 80 0.74 5.54 -8.55
C GLN A 80 1.19 4.08 -8.43
N MET A 81 0.71 3.39 -7.39
CA MET A 81 1.02 1.98 -7.14
C MET A 81 -0.22 1.28 -6.60
N SER A 82 -0.62 0.22 -7.28
CA SER A 82 -1.66 -0.70 -6.80
C SER A 82 -1.05 -2.05 -6.46
N ALA A 83 -1.49 -2.63 -5.33
CA ALA A 83 -1.35 -4.05 -5.14
C ALA A 83 -2.50 -4.75 -5.88
N TRP A 84 -2.16 -5.74 -6.69
CA TRP A 84 -3.14 -6.60 -7.34
C TRP A 84 -2.97 -8.01 -6.81
N TYR A 85 -4.09 -8.72 -6.69
CA TYR A 85 -4.13 -10.12 -6.31
C TYR A 85 -4.73 -10.89 -7.47
N GLY A 86 -4.08 -11.98 -7.86
CA GLY A 86 -4.56 -12.88 -8.91
C GLY A 86 -4.80 -14.27 -8.35
N LEU A 87 -5.69 -15.02 -9.00
CA LEU A 87 -5.85 -16.44 -8.77
C LEU A 87 -4.99 -17.20 -9.77
N ALA A 88 -4.28 -18.23 -9.30
CA ALA A 88 -3.51 -19.13 -10.14
C ALA A 88 -3.93 -20.58 -9.86
N ALA A 89 -3.91 -21.41 -10.90
CA ALA A 89 -4.15 -22.85 -10.81
C ALA A 89 -2.98 -23.62 -11.46
N PRO A 90 -2.70 -24.86 -11.04
CA PRO A 90 -1.73 -25.72 -11.72
C PRO A 90 -1.99 -25.79 -13.23
N SER A 91 -0.92 -25.90 -14.03
CA SER A 91 -1.02 -25.88 -15.50
C SER A 91 -1.94 -26.96 -16.07
N LEU A 92 -2.11 -28.08 -15.37
CA LEU A 92 -2.96 -29.22 -15.75
C LEU A 92 -4.39 -29.12 -15.22
N THR A 93 -4.77 -28.05 -14.53
CA THR A 93 -6.16 -27.84 -14.10
C THR A 93 -7.05 -27.67 -15.32
N ALA A 94 -8.04 -28.54 -15.48
CA ALA A 94 -8.96 -28.52 -16.61
C ALA A 94 -9.60 -27.13 -16.79
N ARG A 95 -9.68 -26.66 -18.05
CA ARG A 95 -10.28 -25.34 -18.39
C ARG A 95 -11.70 -25.16 -17.86
N ALA A 96 -12.46 -26.24 -17.75
CA ALA A 96 -13.81 -26.20 -17.17
C ALA A 96 -13.81 -25.79 -15.69
N THR A 97 -12.76 -26.16 -14.94
CA THR A 97 -12.61 -25.84 -13.51
C THR A 97 -12.11 -24.41 -13.33
N THR A 98 -11.17 -23.93 -14.14
CA THR A 98 -10.68 -22.55 -14.07
C THR A 98 -11.72 -21.52 -14.53
N LYS A 99 -12.60 -21.86 -15.48
CA LYS A 99 -13.68 -20.96 -15.93
C LYS A 99 -14.77 -20.74 -14.88
N LYS A 100 -14.93 -21.63 -13.90
CA LYS A 100 -15.85 -21.42 -12.76
C LYS A 100 -15.26 -20.53 -11.66
N ALA A 101 -13.94 -20.32 -11.65
CA ALA A 101 -13.23 -19.56 -10.63
C ALA A 101 -13.03 -18.07 -10.98
N ASN A 102 -13.43 -17.66 -12.19
CA ASN A 102 -13.46 -16.27 -12.68
C ASN A 102 -14.92 -15.83 -12.84
#